data_AF-A0A1J8QXZ8-F1
#
_entry.id   AF-A0A1J8QXZ8-F1
#
_cell.length_a   1.000
_cell.length_b   1.000
_cell.length_c   1.000
_cell.angle_alpha   90.00
_cell.angle_beta   90.00
_cell.angle_gamma   90.00
#
_symmetry.space_group_name_H-M   'P 1'
#
loop_
_entity.id
_entity.type
_entity.pdbx_description
1 polymer ?
#
loop_
_entity_poly.entity_id
_entity_poly.type
_entity_poly.pdbx_seq_one_letter_code
_entity_poly.pdbx_strand_id
1 'polypeptide(L)'
;MPLSRADKKLYHYTTRRNFIDHTVLTPCTSFQVYPYILTSAIPVYMSLDIIDVDPETFVRVRQSDQPVIVYQCKLQGVPCGVFVEGNTTAIYAHLRRHGITGLDSDGISCTWGSCSKTFKRGNMIRHILAHLGVKVRCSVCGIVKCRRYLLNAHIMSSEQCHLAFVDVVHGPEGRFLVGTVDAATHQV
;
A
#
# COMPACT_ATOMS: atom_id res chain seq x y z
N MET A 1 -1.64 8.82 -34.49
CA MET A 1 -3.09 8.95 -34.23
C MET A 1 -3.31 8.90 -32.72
N PRO A 2 -3.79 9.98 -32.08
CA PRO A 2 -4.05 9.98 -30.65
C PRO A 2 -5.38 9.28 -30.36
N LEU A 3 -5.37 8.36 -29.39
CA LEU A 3 -6.56 7.64 -28.94
C LEU A 3 -7.54 8.61 -28.25
N SER A 4 -8.81 8.47 -28.61
CA SER A 4 -9.92 9.36 -28.28
C SER A 4 -10.36 9.30 -26.81
N ARG A 5 -10.96 10.41 -26.37
CA ARG A 5 -11.46 10.76 -25.04
C ARG A 5 -12.79 10.06 -24.65
N ALA A 6 -13.00 8.80 -25.03
CA ALA A 6 -14.22 8.05 -24.71
C ALA A 6 -13.83 6.73 -24.02
N ASP A 7 -14.55 6.39 -22.94
CA ASP A 7 -14.38 5.22 -22.04
C ASP A 7 -13.76 5.48 -20.65
N LYS A 8 -13.86 6.71 -20.14
CA LYS A 8 -13.82 6.92 -18.68
C LYS A 8 -15.14 6.44 -18.06
N LYS A 9 -15.31 5.13 -17.93
CA LYS A 9 -16.39 4.56 -17.11
C LYS A 9 -16.09 4.92 -15.65
N LEU A 10 -16.90 5.82 -15.11
CA LEU A 10 -16.88 6.25 -13.71
C LEU A 10 -17.35 5.05 -12.88
N TYR A 11 -16.50 4.49 -12.01
CA TYR A 11 -16.87 3.34 -11.18
C TYR A 11 -16.79 3.69 -9.69
N HIS A 12 -17.86 3.36 -8.98
CA HIS A 12 -18.02 3.55 -7.54
C HIS A 12 -17.25 2.47 -6.79
N TYR A 13 -16.44 2.83 -5.80
CA TYR A 13 -15.85 1.85 -4.87
C TYR A 13 -15.81 2.42 -3.45
N THR A 14 -15.77 1.52 -2.47
CA THR A 14 -15.74 1.87 -1.05
C THR A 14 -14.32 1.78 -0.54
N THR A 15 -13.78 2.85 0.03
CA THR A 15 -12.53 2.78 0.81
C THR A 15 -12.86 2.65 2.30
N ARG A 16 -12.15 1.78 3.01
CA ARG A 16 -12.14 1.78 4.47
C ARG A 16 -10.87 2.47 4.94
N ARG A 17 -10.98 3.68 5.51
CA ARG A 17 -9.94 4.22 6.39
C ARG A 17 -10.08 3.49 7.72
N ASN A 18 -9.10 2.69 8.08
CA ASN A 18 -8.96 2.37 9.50
C ASN A 18 -8.48 3.65 10.18
N PHE A 19 -9.36 4.28 10.97
CA PHE A 19 -8.90 5.08 12.10
C PHE A 19 -8.24 4.09 13.06
N ILE A 20 -6.98 3.77 12.82
CA ILE A 20 -6.10 3.29 13.89
C ILE A 20 -5.74 4.58 14.61
N ASP A 21 -6.31 4.77 15.79
CA ASP A 21 -5.87 5.81 16.70
C ASP A 21 -4.35 5.75 16.79
N HIS A 22 -3.70 6.83 16.38
CA HIS A 22 -2.26 6.98 16.50
C HIS A 22 -1.95 7.22 17.97
N THR A 23 -1.89 6.14 18.77
CA THR A 23 -0.94 6.12 19.87
C THR A 23 0.45 6.08 19.27
N VAL A 24 0.95 7.28 19.00
CA VAL A 24 2.33 7.74 19.06
C VAL A 24 3.35 6.62 19.27
N LEU A 25 4.06 6.24 18.21
CA LEU A 25 5.36 5.58 18.36
C LEU A 25 6.40 6.66 18.66
N THR A 26 6.39 7.15 19.89
CA THR A 26 7.53 7.80 20.52
C THR A 26 8.57 6.73 20.91
N PRO A 27 9.86 7.08 20.93
CA PRO A 27 10.90 6.16 21.37
C PRO A 27 10.79 5.90 22.89
N CYS A 28 11.37 4.79 23.32
CA CYS A 28 11.41 4.28 24.69
C CYS A 28 11.53 5.37 25.79
N THR A 29 10.50 5.55 26.61
CA THR A 29 10.55 5.84 28.07
C THR A 29 9.14 5.77 28.69
N SER A 30 9.12 5.66 30.02
CA SER A 30 8.08 5.21 30.95
C SER A 30 6.73 5.94 31.00
N PHE A 31 5.68 5.15 31.32
CA PHE A 31 4.48 5.40 32.15
C PHE A 31 3.85 6.80 32.19
N GLN A 32 2.57 6.90 31.81
CA GLN A 32 1.44 7.19 32.74
C GLN A 32 0.08 6.92 32.06
N VAL A 33 -0.86 6.42 32.84
CA VAL A 33 -2.22 5.99 32.45
C VAL A 33 -3.21 7.07 32.88
N TYR A 34 -4.16 7.48 32.02
CA TYR A 34 -5.39 8.20 32.41
C TYR A 34 -6.53 7.99 31.37
N PRO A 35 -7.81 8.20 31.74
CA PRO A 35 -8.86 7.19 31.56
C PRO A 35 -9.93 7.51 30.49
N TYR A 36 -10.70 6.47 30.19
CA TYR A 36 -11.83 6.34 29.26
C TYR A 36 -12.91 7.42 29.34
N ILE A 37 -13.49 7.76 28.17
CA ILE A 37 -14.87 8.25 28.06
C ILE A 37 -15.58 7.43 26.96
N LEU A 38 -16.58 6.65 27.37
CA LEU A 38 -17.58 6.00 26.53
C LEU A 38 -18.56 7.06 26.02
N THR A 39 -18.70 7.24 24.70
CA THR A 39 -19.93 7.80 24.13
C THR A 39 -20.22 7.27 22.72
N SER A 40 -21.44 6.74 22.58
CA SER A 40 -22.32 6.64 21.39
C SER A 40 -21.81 6.00 20.10
N ALA A 41 -22.59 5.01 19.64
CA ALA A 41 -22.54 4.38 18.33
C ALA A 41 -22.32 5.41 17.20
N ILE A 42 -21.13 5.34 16.58
CA ILE A 42 -20.74 6.16 15.44
C ILE A 42 -21.36 5.52 14.18
N PRO A 43 -22.19 6.22 13.40
CA PRO A 43 -22.58 5.73 12.09
C PRO A 43 -21.31 5.69 11.24
N VAL A 44 -20.93 4.49 10.79
CA VAL A 44 -19.80 4.27 9.88
C VAL A 44 -20.16 4.92 8.55
N TYR A 45 -19.88 6.22 8.41
CA TYR A 45 -20.04 6.94 7.16
C TYR A 45 -19.02 6.40 6.16
N MET A 46 -19.48 5.51 5.28
CA MET A 46 -18.68 4.95 4.19
C MET A 46 -18.43 6.05 3.15
N SER A 47 -17.26 6.69 3.18
CA SER A 47 -16.85 7.64 2.15
C SER A 47 -16.61 6.90 0.83
N LEU A 48 -17.52 7.10 -0.13
CA LEU A 48 -17.38 6.68 -1.51
C LEU A 48 -16.51 7.70 -2.26
N ASP A 49 -15.20 7.51 -2.19
CA ASP A 49 -14.29 8.26 -3.05
C ASP A 49 -14.27 7.57 -4.44
N ILE A 50 -14.02 8.32 -5.52
CA ILE A 50 -13.66 7.77 -6.84
C ILE A 50 -12.17 8.08 -7.08
N ILE A 51 -11.36 7.06 -7.35
CA ILE A 51 -9.89 7.07 -7.42
C ILE A 51 -9.54 6.25 -8.65
N ASP A 52 -8.48 6.71 -9.30
CA ASP A 52 -7.87 5.99 -10.38
C ASP A 52 -6.93 4.93 -9.80
N VAL A 53 -7.09 3.67 -10.20
CA VAL A 53 -6.28 2.54 -9.71
C VAL A 53 -5.51 1.98 -10.90
N ASP A 54 -4.30 1.49 -10.66
CA ASP A 54 -3.54 0.86 -11.74
C ASP A 54 -4.35 -0.29 -12.42
N PRO A 55 -4.38 -0.37 -13.77
CA PRO A 55 -5.23 -1.32 -14.48
C PRO A 55 -5.00 -2.79 -14.10
N GLU A 56 -3.75 -3.18 -13.79
CA GLU A 56 -3.43 -4.55 -13.39
C GLU A 56 -4.02 -4.88 -12.02
N THR A 57 -3.96 -3.94 -11.08
CA THR A 57 -4.59 -4.05 -9.76
C THR A 57 -6.10 -4.18 -9.89
N PHE A 58 -6.71 -3.41 -10.80
CA PHE A 58 -8.15 -3.45 -11.03
C PHE A 58 -8.64 -4.83 -11.48
N VAL A 59 -7.98 -5.45 -12.47
CA VAL A 59 -8.34 -6.79 -12.96
C VAL A 59 -8.32 -7.82 -11.83
N ARG A 60 -7.31 -7.75 -10.96
CA ARG A 60 -7.17 -8.68 -9.83
C ARG A 60 -8.24 -8.53 -8.77
N VAL A 61 -8.56 -7.30 -8.35
CA VAL A 61 -9.61 -7.06 -7.34
C VAL A 61 -10.95 -7.60 -7.82
N ARG A 62 -11.25 -7.43 -9.11
CA ARG A 62 -12.50 -7.91 -9.71
C ARG A 62 -12.61 -9.44 -9.74
N GLN A 63 -11.49 -10.15 -9.90
CA GLN A 63 -11.49 -11.60 -10.09
C GLN A 63 -11.33 -12.39 -8.78
N SER A 64 -10.77 -11.78 -7.74
CA SER A 64 -10.28 -12.53 -6.57
C SER A 64 -11.17 -12.42 -5.33
N ASP A 65 -12.16 -11.53 -5.29
CA ASP A 65 -12.93 -11.11 -4.09
C ASP A 65 -12.05 -10.74 -2.87
N GLN A 66 -10.72 -10.70 -3.04
CA GLN A 66 -9.78 -10.39 -1.99
C GLN A 66 -9.55 -8.88 -1.94
N PRO A 67 -9.62 -8.28 -0.74
CA PRO A 67 -9.33 -6.87 -0.60
C PRO A 67 -7.85 -6.62 -0.91
N VAL A 68 -7.57 -5.58 -1.69
CA VAL A 68 -6.21 -5.17 -2.03
C VAL A 68 -5.90 -3.83 -1.38
N ILE A 69 -4.70 -3.67 -0.83
CA ILE A 69 -4.27 -2.39 -0.25
C ILE A 69 -3.47 -1.60 -1.27
N VAL A 70 -3.93 -0.38 -1.53
CA VAL A 70 -3.34 0.56 -2.50
C VAL A 70 -2.96 1.88 -1.85
N TYR A 71 -2.01 2.58 -2.48
CA TYR A 71 -1.44 3.82 -2.00
C TYR A 71 -1.44 4.84 -3.11
N GLN A 72 -1.76 6.09 -2.79
CA GLN A 72 -1.72 7.17 -3.77
C GLN A 72 -0.25 7.43 -4.18
N CYS A 73 0.00 7.44 -5.47
CA CYS A 73 1.28 7.87 -6.02
C CYS A 73 1.55 9.35 -5.64
N LYS A 74 2.73 9.62 -5.03
CA LYS A 74 3.18 10.97 -4.65
C LYS A 74 4.46 11.40 -5.37
N LEU A 75 4.82 10.74 -6.47
CA LEU A 75 5.95 11.16 -7.31
C LEU A 75 5.67 12.55 -7.89
N GLN A 76 6.60 13.48 -7.69
CA GLN A 76 6.50 14.84 -8.24
C GLN A 76 6.77 14.84 -9.75
N GLY A 77 6.23 15.86 -10.44
CA GLY A 77 6.31 16.02 -11.89
C GLY A 77 4.91 16.10 -12.47
N VAL A 78 4.47 15.04 -13.16
CA VAL A 78 3.09 14.94 -13.65
C VAL A 78 2.21 14.39 -12.52
N PRO A 79 1.15 15.09 -12.09
CA PRO A 79 0.24 14.56 -11.09
C PRO A 79 -0.44 13.29 -11.64
N CYS A 80 0.02 12.13 -11.16
CA CYS A 80 -0.51 10.82 -11.49
C CYS A 80 -1.90 10.63 -10.86
N GLY A 81 -2.03 10.89 -9.56
CA GLY A 81 -3.26 10.63 -8.78
C GLY A 81 -3.63 9.13 -8.65
N VAL A 82 -2.96 8.25 -9.41
CA VAL A 82 -3.19 6.81 -9.45
C VAL A 82 -2.81 6.15 -8.13
N PHE A 83 -3.63 5.19 -7.73
CA PHE A 83 -3.40 4.31 -6.60
C PHE A 83 -2.71 3.02 -7.05
N VAL A 84 -1.60 2.70 -6.41
CA VAL A 84 -0.72 1.57 -6.73
C VAL A 84 -0.59 0.64 -5.54
N GLU A 85 -0.49 -0.66 -5.78
CA GLU A 85 -0.21 -1.63 -4.72
C GLU A 85 1.18 -1.47 -4.12
N GLY A 86 1.27 -1.77 -2.82
CA GLY A 86 2.52 -1.76 -2.07
C GLY A 86 3.42 -2.97 -2.32
N ASN A 87 3.59 -3.41 -3.58
CA ASN A 87 4.46 -4.53 -3.93
C ASN A 87 5.44 -4.18 -5.07
N THR A 88 6.53 -4.93 -5.17
CA THR A 88 7.62 -4.65 -6.12
C THR A 88 7.15 -4.59 -7.57
N THR A 89 6.28 -5.52 -7.98
CA THR A 89 5.80 -5.65 -9.37
C THR A 89 4.96 -4.45 -9.77
N ALA A 90 3.96 -4.11 -8.96
CA ALA A 90 3.06 -2.98 -9.23
C ALA A 90 3.82 -1.64 -9.24
N ILE A 91 4.71 -1.42 -8.28
CA ILE A 91 5.53 -0.20 -8.26
C ILE A 91 6.45 -0.14 -9.48
N TYR A 92 7.09 -1.26 -9.85
CA TYR A 92 7.96 -1.30 -11.03
C TYR A 92 7.22 -0.94 -12.32
N ALA A 93 6.06 -1.56 -12.55
CA ALA A 93 5.21 -1.28 -13.70
C ALA A 93 4.77 0.19 -13.71
N HIS A 94 4.34 0.70 -12.56
CA HIS A 94 3.92 2.08 -12.39
C HIS A 94 5.04 3.10 -12.66
N LEU A 95 6.27 2.85 -12.19
CA LEU A 95 7.42 3.73 -12.42
C LEU A 95 7.75 3.93 -13.90
N ARG A 96 7.50 2.94 -14.75
CA ARG A 96 7.69 3.08 -16.20
C ARG A 96 6.79 4.16 -16.79
N ARG A 97 5.60 4.38 -16.22
CA ARG A 97 4.67 5.46 -16.63
C ARG A 97 5.18 6.85 -16.27
N HIS A 98 6.07 6.93 -15.29
CA HIS A 98 6.80 8.15 -14.94
C HIS A 98 8.12 8.32 -15.71
N GLY A 99 8.37 7.49 -16.73
CA GLY A 99 9.62 7.54 -17.51
C GLY A 99 10.85 7.08 -16.73
N ILE A 100 10.66 6.41 -15.57
CA ILE A 100 11.75 5.85 -14.76
C ILE A 100 12.17 4.51 -15.38
N THR A 101 12.78 4.62 -16.55
CA THR A 101 13.32 3.54 -17.38
C THR A 101 14.84 3.68 -17.47
N GLY A 102 15.57 2.59 -17.75
CA GLY A 102 17.02 2.60 -17.80
C GLY A 102 17.64 1.33 -17.24
N LEU A 103 18.97 1.30 -17.18
CA LEU A 103 19.74 0.21 -16.60
C LEU A 103 19.67 0.26 -15.07
N ASP A 104 19.79 -0.90 -14.43
CA ASP A 104 19.73 -0.98 -12.97
C ASP A 104 20.92 -0.28 -12.27
N SER A 105 21.99 -0.03 -13.01
CA SER A 105 23.16 0.76 -12.58
C SER A 105 22.92 2.26 -12.54
N ASP A 106 21.90 2.77 -13.24
CA ASP A 106 21.69 4.21 -13.43
C ASP A 106 21.29 4.87 -12.10
N GLY A 107 21.88 6.05 -11.83
CA GLY A 107 21.54 6.86 -10.68
C GLY A 107 20.27 7.66 -10.93
N ILE A 108 19.25 7.47 -10.09
CA ILE A 108 17.97 8.17 -10.20
C ILE A 108 17.62 8.79 -8.85
N SER A 109 17.21 10.06 -8.87
CA SER A 109 16.72 10.76 -7.68
C SER A 109 15.26 10.42 -7.45
N CYS A 110 14.93 10.04 -6.22
CA CYS A 110 13.55 9.88 -5.79
C CYS A 110 12.93 11.27 -5.63
N THR A 111 11.72 11.44 -6.15
CA THR A 111 10.90 12.65 -6.01
C THR A 111 9.57 12.32 -5.34
N TRP A 112 9.53 11.32 -4.45
CA TRP A 112 8.32 10.96 -3.73
C TRP A 112 8.04 11.96 -2.61
N GLY A 113 6.94 12.73 -2.74
CA GLY A 113 6.66 13.85 -1.85
C GLY A 113 7.81 14.87 -1.86
N SER A 114 8.44 15.08 -0.71
CA SER A 114 9.63 15.95 -0.54
C SER A 114 10.96 15.18 -0.50
N CYS A 115 10.97 13.89 -0.86
CA CYS A 115 12.21 13.12 -0.95
C CYS A 115 13.08 13.63 -2.10
N SER A 116 14.39 13.65 -1.89
CA SER A 116 15.40 14.01 -2.90
C SER A 116 16.60 13.05 -2.90
N LYS A 117 16.42 11.84 -2.36
CA LYS A 117 17.51 10.87 -2.22
C LYS A 117 17.81 10.17 -3.55
N THR A 118 19.09 10.02 -3.88
CA THR A 118 19.53 9.34 -5.11
C THR A 118 19.90 7.88 -4.84
N PHE A 119 19.43 6.99 -5.71
CA PHE A 119 19.70 5.56 -5.64
C PHE A 119 20.00 4.99 -7.03
N LYS A 120 20.68 3.85 -7.07
CA LYS A 120 20.66 2.99 -8.26
C LYS A 120 19.20 2.63 -8.60
N ARG A 121 18.85 2.59 -9.89
CA ARG A 121 17.49 2.28 -10.35
C ARG A 121 16.94 0.99 -9.76
N GLY A 122 17.73 -0.09 -9.72
CA GLY A 122 17.32 -1.37 -9.11
C GLY A 122 16.98 -1.27 -7.61
N ASN A 123 17.46 -0.22 -6.93
CA ASN A 123 17.16 0.07 -5.53
C ASN A 123 15.98 1.03 -5.33
N MET A 124 15.51 1.70 -6.38
CA MET A 124 14.44 2.70 -6.31
C MET A 124 13.11 2.10 -5.84
N ILE A 125 12.73 0.94 -6.36
CA ILE A 125 11.48 0.27 -5.99
C ILE A 125 11.43 -0.01 -4.48
N ARG A 126 12.54 -0.52 -3.94
CA ARG A 126 12.69 -0.82 -2.51
C ARG A 126 12.66 0.45 -1.68
N HIS A 127 13.22 1.53 -2.19
CA HIS A 127 13.15 2.82 -1.53
C HIS A 127 11.71 3.36 -1.47
N ILE A 128 10.94 3.23 -2.55
CA ILE A 128 9.52 3.63 -2.57
C ILE A 128 8.68 2.82 -1.59
N LEU A 129 8.90 1.51 -1.47
CA LEU A 129 8.21 0.69 -0.45
C LEU A 129 8.40 1.24 0.98
N ALA A 130 9.53 1.90 1.26
CA ALA A 130 9.76 2.56 2.55
C ALA A 130 8.88 3.80 2.73
N HIS A 131 8.62 4.58 1.68
CA HIS A 131 7.64 5.68 1.73
C HIS A 131 6.23 5.17 1.98
N LEU A 132 5.88 4.04 1.37
CA LEU A 132 4.58 3.39 1.57
C LEU A 132 4.44 2.75 2.96
N GLY A 133 5.52 2.67 3.75
CA GLY A 133 5.52 2.02 5.06
C GLY A 133 5.34 0.49 5.00
N VAL A 134 5.51 -0.12 3.84
CA VAL A 134 5.33 -1.57 3.66
C VAL A 134 6.50 -2.31 4.29
N LYS A 135 6.18 -3.23 5.21
CA LYS A 135 7.13 -4.05 5.97
C LYS A 135 6.70 -5.52 5.91
N VAL A 136 7.49 -6.38 6.55
CA VAL A 136 7.16 -7.79 6.73
C VAL A 136 7.23 -8.16 8.22
N ARG A 137 6.40 -9.10 8.64
CA ARG A 137 6.28 -9.57 10.03
C ARG A 137 6.44 -11.09 10.08
N CYS A 138 7.16 -11.57 11.09
CA CYS A 138 7.18 -12.99 11.44
C CYS A 138 5.83 -13.37 12.07
N SER A 139 5.14 -14.36 11.53
CA SER A 139 3.84 -14.79 12.06
C SER A 139 3.90 -15.37 13.47
N VAL A 140 5.08 -15.83 13.92
CA VAL A 140 5.26 -16.45 15.25
C VAL A 140 5.64 -15.43 16.32
N CYS A 141 6.78 -14.74 16.17
CA CYS A 141 7.25 -13.81 17.22
C CYS A 141 6.81 -12.36 17.00
N GLY A 142 6.15 -12.05 15.88
CA GLY A 142 5.68 -10.70 15.57
C GLY A 142 6.79 -9.71 15.18
N ILE A 143 8.07 -10.13 15.10
CA ILE A 143 9.16 -9.21 14.73
C ILE A 143 8.91 -8.62 13.34
N VAL A 144 9.03 -7.29 13.24
CA VAL A 144 8.83 -6.57 11.99
C VAL A 144 10.18 -6.20 11.39
N LYS A 145 10.38 -6.51 10.11
CA LYS A 145 11.56 -6.11 9.33
C LYS A 145 11.11 -5.33 8.10
N CYS A 146 11.96 -4.42 7.63
CA CYS A 146 11.65 -3.62 6.44
C CYS A 146 11.77 -4.43 5.13
N ARG A 147 12.25 -5.69 5.18
CA ARG A 147 12.56 -6.49 3.98
C ARG A 147 12.35 -7.98 4.24
N ARG A 148 11.83 -8.69 3.24
CA ARG A 148 11.65 -10.16 3.26
C ARG A 148 12.95 -10.91 3.51
N TYR A 149 14.06 -10.54 2.86
CA TYR A 149 15.36 -11.18 3.09
C TYR A 149 15.79 -11.15 4.58
N LEU A 150 15.63 -10.02 5.26
CA LEU A 150 15.98 -9.88 6.67
C LEU A 150 15.09 -10.74 7.58
N LEU A 151 13.82 -10.91 7.19
CA LEU A 151 12.89 -11.74 7.94
C LEU A 151 13.16 -13.23 7.70
N ASN A 152 13.47 -13.62 6.46
CA ASN A 152 13.87 -14.99 6.13
C ASN A 152 15.14 -15.39 6.89
N ALA A 153 16.14 -14.50 6.95
CA ALA A 153 17.33 -14.74 7.75
C ALA A 153 16.99 -14.96 9.23
N HIS A 154 16.05 -14.17 9.78
CA HIS A 154 15.54 -14.36 11.14
C HIS A 154 14.83 -15.72 11.32
N ILE A 155 13.96 -16.10 10.39
CA ILE A 155 13.22 -17.38 10.41
C ILE A 155 14.21 -18.55 10.40
N MET A 156 15.22 -18.49 9.52
CA MET A 156 16.23 -19.54 9.40
C MET A 156 17.15 -19.63 10.62
N SER A 157 17.43 -18.52 11.30
CA SER A 157 18.34 -18.49 12.45
C SER A 157 17.65 -18.63 13.81
N SER A 158 16.33 -18.77 13.85
CA SER A 158 15.54 -18.79 15.09
C SER A 158 14.85 -20.13 15.28
N GLU A 159 15.24 -20.86 16.33
CA GLU A 159 14.60 -22.13 16.71
C GLU A 159 13.10 -21.96 16.96
N GLN A 160 12.68 -20.83 17.53
CA GLN A 160 11.27 -20.56 17.83
C GLN A 160 10.45 -20.18 16.58
N CYS A 161 11.11 -19.73 15.51
CA CYS A 161 10.42 -19.17 14.35
C CYS A 161 10.70 -19.92 13.04
N HIS A 162 11.36 -21.08 13.06
CA HIS A 162 11.74 -21.82 11.85
C HIS A 162 10.54 -22.29 10.99
N LEU A 163 9.34 -22.41 11.57
CA LEU A 163 8.08 -22.70 10.87
C LEU A 163 7.24 -21.44 10.61
N ALA A 164 7.74 -20.26 10.96
CA ALA A 164 7.01 -19.03 10.73
C ALA A 164 6.90 -18.74 9.23
N PHE A 165 5.79 -18.11 8.85
CA PHE A 165 5.62 -17.55 7.52
C PHE A 165 5.77 -16.03 7.57
N VAL A 166 5.89 -15.44 6.38
CA VAL A 166 6.12 -14.02 6.19
C VAL A 166 4.81 -13.31 5.92
N ASP A 167 4.35 -12.53 6.89
CA ASP A 167 3.20 -11.63 6.74
C ASP A 167 3.62 -10.28 6.18
N VAL A 168 2.82 -9.70 5.29
CA VAL A 168 3.02 -8.33 4.83
C VAL A 168 2.33 -7.38 5.79
N VAL A 169 3.07 -6.40 6.29
CA VAL A 169 2.53 -5.29 7.07
C VAL A 169 2.41 -4.09 6.15
N HIS A 170 1.18 -3.66 5.93
CA HIS A 170 0.86 -2.50 5.11
C HIS A 170 1.09 -1.20 5.89
N GLY A 171 1.48 -0.13 5.19
CA GLY A 171 1.74 1.14 5.84
C GLY A 171 0.46 1.96 6.09
N PRO A 172 0.59 3.04 6.87
CA PRO A 172 -0.55 3.77 7.44
C PRO A 172 -1.39 4.51 6.39
N GLU A 173 -0.81 4.84 5.23
CA GLU A 173 -1.53 5.55 4.16
C GLU A 173 -2.28 4.61 3.20
N GLY A 174 -2.21 3.30 3.43
CA GLY A 174 -2.86 2.29 2.59
C GLY A 174 -4.39 2.35 2.69
N ARG A 175 -5.07 2.24 1.55
CA ARG A 175 -6.52 2.14 1.46
C ARG A 175 -6.92 0.74 0.98
N PHE A 176 -7.95 0.17 1.59
CA PHE A 176 -8.55 -1.07 1.11
C PHE A 176 -9.41 -0.81 -0.12
N LEU A 177 -9.15 -1.55 -1.19
CA LEU A 177 -10.04 -1.74 -2.33
C LEU A 177 -10.75 -3.07 -2.16
N VAL A 178 -12.07 -3.02 -2.17
CA VAL A 178 -12.94 -4.20 -2.15
C VAL A 178 -13.76 -4.16 -3.43
N GLY A 179 -13.79 -5.27 -4.18
CA GLY A 179 -14.70 -5.39 -5.30
C GLY A 179 -16.13 -5.43 -4.78
N THR A 180 -16.98 -4.50 -5.21
CA THR A 180 -18.42 -4.60 -4.96
C THR A 180 -18.98 -5.55 -6.01
N VAL A 181 -19.46 -6.73 -5.60
CA VAL A 181 -20.38 -7.49 -6.43
C VAL A 181 -21.67 -6.69 -6.53
N ASP A 182 -22.07 -6.31 -7.74
CA ASP A 182 -23.39 -5.72 -7.96
C ASP A 182 -24.43 -6.76 -7.56
N ALA A 183 -25.03 -6.59 -6.38
CA ALA A 183 -26.27 -7.28 -6.02
C ALA A 183 -27.42 -6.63 -6.80
N ALA A 184 -27.41 -6.75 -8.13
CA ALA A 184 -28.48 -6.32 -9.01
C ALA A 184 -29.30 -7.56 -9.45
N THR A 185 -30.17 -7.98 -8.55
CA THR A 185 -31.56 -8.38 -8.77
C THR A 185 -31.87 -9.22 -10.03
N HIS A 186 -31.99 -10.54 -9.84
CA HIS A 186 -32.99 -11.32 -10.57
C HIS A 186 -34.38 -10.82 -10.13
N GLN A 187 -35.12 -10.16 -11.03
CA GLN A 187 -36.57 -10.05 -10.94
C GLN A 187 -37.16 -10.76 -12.16
N VAL A 188 -37.94 -11.79 -11.87
CA VAL A 188 -38.79 -12.57 -12.79
C VAL A 188 -40.05 -11.78 -13.06
#